data_AF-A0A270BIL1-F1
#
_entry.id   AF-A0A270BIL1-F1
#
_cell.length_a   1.000
_cell.length_b   1.000
_cell.length_c   1.000
_cell.angle_alpha   90.00
_cell.angle_beta   90.00
_cell.angle_gamma   90.00
#
_symmetry.space_group_name_H-M   'P 1'
#
loop_
_entity.id
_entity.type
_entity.pdbx_description
1 polymer ?
#
loop_
_entity_poly.entity_id
_entity_poly.type
_entity_poly.pdbx_seq_one_letter_code
_entity_poly.pdbx_strand_id
1 'polypeptide(L)'
;MSTSCTQVSKKQGHALPAGLLPIPVGEGPTPERMEKSVFAQEHSIAGAPLRVLGTVQALLNARDITQDAANAAERWYRDWVFAYVGHIEYPANHTPNTTTRHDDVSWQITRAHAAGRLADVRHALGACAEVRLKLMLVDEMSFMQIGRIIFPHLSDARARLKVSAQCAMLLEQLEGFYAAMRRSAKARTIAHKAGNPAEQVGK
;
A
#
# COMPACT_ATOMS: atom_id res chain seq x y z
N MET A 1 62.09 -26.36 -16.72
CA MET A 1 62.07 -26.33 -18.20
C MET A 1 61.08 -27.36 -18.70
N SER A 2 60.36 -27.03 -19.79
CA SER A 2 59.37 -27.81 -20.56
C SER A 2 58.00 -28.05 -19.90
N THR A 3 56.90 -27.34 -20.19
CA THR A 3 56.11 -27.10 -21.43
C THR A 3 55.52 -28.33 -22.11
N SER A 4 54.18 -28.43 -22.12
CA SER A 4 53.27 -28.64 -23.28
C SER A 4 51.88 -29.06 -22.75
N CYS A 5 50.83 -28.24 -22.86
CA CYS A 5 49.94 -28.01 -24.02
C CYS A 5 49.02 -29.20 -24.35
N THR A 6 47.69 -29.05 -24.16
CA THR A 6 46.66 -29.70 -25.00
C THR A 6 45.36 -28.87 -25.01
N GLN A 7 45.22 -28.13 -26.11
CA GLN A 7 44.06 -28.00 -27.01
C GLN A 7 42.64 -27.67 -26.49
N VAL A 8 42.17 -26.55 -27.05
CA VAL A 8 40.82 -26.02 -27.25
C VAL A 8 39.84 -27.07 -27.80
N SER A 9 38.59 -27.06 -27.32
CA SER A 9 37.46 -27.59 -28.07
C SER A 9 36.34 -26.56 -28.16
N LYS A 10 36.13 -26.07 -29.39
CA LYS A 10 35.00 -25.25 -29.82
C LYS A 10 33.74 -26.10 -29.77
N LYS A 11 32.70 -25.67 -29.06
CA LYS A 11 31.33 -26.14 -29.31
C LYS A 11 30.38 -24.95 -29.47
N GLN A 12 30.17 -24.63 -30.74
CA GLN A 12 28.97 -24.15 -31.40
C GLN A 12 27.98 -23.31 -30.59
N GLY A 13 27.84 -22.06 -31.03
CA GLY A 13 26.81 -21.14 -30.57
C GLY A 13 25.40 -21.67 -30.81
N HIS A 14 24.58 -21.53 -29.78
CA HIS A 14 23.15 -21.38 -29.93
C HIS A 14 22.87 -19.88 -29.88
N ALA A 15 22.41 -19.32 -31.01
CA ALA A 15 21.95 -17.94 -31.06
C ALA A 15 20.72 -17.81 -30.14
N LEU A 16 20.85 -17.03 -29.07
CA LEU A 16 19.74 -16.63 -28.23
C LEU A 16 18.85 -15.65 -29.00
N PRO A 17 17.51 -15.74 -28.89
CA PRO A 17 16.63 -14.75 -29.48
C PRO A 17 16.90 -13.37 -28.89
N ALA A 18 17.05 -12.39 -29.77
CA ALA A 18 17.26 -10.99 -29.43
C ALA A 18 16.08 -10.48 -28.58
N GLY A 19 16.36 -9.99 -27.37
CA GLY A 19 15.36 -9.23 -26.59
C GLY A 19 15.47 -9.24 -25.07
N LEU A 20 16.35 -10.04 -24.45
CA LEU A 20 16.49 -10.05 -22.99
C LEU A 20 17.86 -9.47 -22.59
N LEU A 21 17.85 -8.24 -22.08
CA LEU A 21 18.99 -7.67 -21.38
C LEU A 21 19.34 -8.55 -20.17
N PRO A 22 20.64 -8.80 -19.88
CA PRO A 22 21.03 -9.48 -18.65
C PRO A 22 20.50 -8.71 -17.44
N ILE A 23 19.79 -9.39 -16.54
CA ILE A 23 19.47 -8.83 -15.22
C ILE A 23 20.82 -8.60 -14.51
N PRO A 24 21.17 -7.37 -14.10
CA PRO A 24 22.39 -7.14 -13.34
C PRO A 24 22.31 -7.93 -12.03
N VAL A 25 23.14 -8.96 -11.93
CA VAL A 25 23.35 -9.70 -10.69
C VAL A 25 24.23 -8.82 -9.80
N GLY A 26 23.67 -8.24 -8.74
CA GLY A 26 24.49 -7.72 -7.64
C GLY A 26 24.23 -6.32 -7.13
N GLU A 27 23.09 -5.67 -7.41
CA GLU A 27 22.73 -4.43 -6.69
C GLU A 27 21.87 -4.73 -5.47
N GLY A 28 22.50 -5.36 -4.47
CA GLY A 28 21.94 -5.39 -3.12
C GLY A 28 21.86 -3.97 -2.55
N PRO A 29 20.91 -3.68 -1.64
CA PRO A 29 20.86 -2.38 -0.98
C PRO A 29 22.22 -2.06 -0.35
N THR A 30 22.65 -0.80 -0.50
CA THR A 30 23.96 -0.35 0.00
C THR A 30 24.13 -0.65 1.50
N PRO A 31 25.36 -0.86 1.99
CA PRO A 31 25.59 -1.22 3.39
C PRO A 31 24.99 -0.21 4.37
N GLU A 32 25.04 1.09 4.04
CA GLU A 32 24.45 2.16 4.85
C GLU A 32 22.91 2.10 4.86
N ARG A 33 22.30 1.49 3.84
CA ARG A 33 20.86 1.25 3.73
C ARG A 33 20.44 0.00 4.49
N MET A 34 21.29 -1.03 4.53
CA MET A 34 21.11 -2.23 5.35
C MET A 34 21.09 -1.94 6.84
N GLU A 35 21.90 -0.99 7.31
CA GLU A 35 21.94 -0.60 8.73
C GLU A 35 20.71 0.19 9.19
N LYS A 36 20.01 0.87 8.27
CA LYS A 36 18.93 1.82 8.58
C LYS A 36 17.53 1.24 8.44
N SER A 37 17.36 0.06 7.84
CA SER A 37 16.05 -0.46 7.44
C SER A 37 15.90 -1.94 7.76
N VAL A 38 14.71 -2.32 8.24
CA VAL A 38 14.33 -3.71 8.38
C VAL A 38 13.74 -4.15 7.04
N PHE A 39 14.48 -4.99 6.32
CA PHE A 39 14.02 -5.53 5.05
C PHE A 39 13.25 -6.83 5.25
N ALA A 40 12.14 -6.99 4.53
CA ALA A 40 11.48 -8.26 4.37
C ALA A 40 12.11 -8.97 3.17
N GLN A 41 12.70 -10.14 3.38
CA GLN A 41 13.07 -11.02 2.28
C GLN A 41 11.87 -11.90 1.95
N GLU A 42 11.33 -11.77 0.74
CA GLU A 42 10.34 -12.70 0.23
C GLU A 42 11.04 -14.04 -0.07
N HIS A 43 10.96 -15.00 0.86
CA HIS A 43 11.68 -16.28 0.76
C HIS A 43 11.12 -17.20 -0.35
N SER A 44 9.99 -16.85 -0.96
CA SER A 44 9.35 -17.60 -2.06
C SER A 44 10.02 -17.40 -3.41
N ILE A 45 10.89 -16.38 -3.58
CA ILE A 45 11.54 -16.08 -4.87
C ILE A 45 13.02 -15.76 -4.64
N ALA A 46 13.91 -16.66 -5.06
CA ALA A 46 15.35 -16.41 -5.03
C ALA A 46 15.70 -15.20 -5.93
N GLY A 47 16.29 -14.16 -5.32
CA GLY A 47 16.62 -12.91 -6.02
C GLY A 47 15.54 -11.82 -5.96
N ALA A 48 14.48 -11.99 -5.16
CA ALA A 48 13.51 -10.92 -4.94
C ALA A 48 14.18 -9.69 -4.29
N PRO A 49 13.87 -8.46 -4.75
CA PRO A 49 14.42 -7.26 -4.16
C PRO A 49 14.00 -7.14 -2.69
N LEU A 50 14.96 -6.85 -1.82
CA LEU A 50 14.71 -6.56 -0.41
C LEU A 50 13.77 -5.35 -0.31
N ARG A 51 12.53 -5.57 0.11
CA ARG A 51 11.53 -4.50 0.30
C ARG A 51 11.58 -4.00 1.74
N VAL A 52 11.46 -2.70 1.94
CA VAL A 52 11.30 -2.11 3.28
C VAL A 52 10.05 -2.72 3.89
N LEU A 53 10.18 -3.35 5.05
CA LEU A 53 9.04 -3.92 5.76
C LEU A 53 8.21 -2.75 6.32
N GLY A 54 7.08 -2.48 5.67
CA GLY A 54 6.13 -1.46 6.12
C GLY A 54 5.69 -1.72 7.56
N THR A 55 5.43 -0.66 8.32
CA THR A 55 4.95 -0.73 9.71
C THR A 55 3.70 -1.59 9.86
N VAL A 56 2.77 -1.56 8.89
CA VAL A 56 1.59 -2.44 8.84
C VAL A 56 1.99 -3.90 8.72
N GLN A 57 2.94 -4.23 7.84
CA GLN A 57 3.42 -5.60 7.66
C GLN A 57 4.15 -6.10 8.92
N ALA A 58 4.84 -5.21 9.64
CA ALA A 58 5.45 -5.54 10.93
C ALA A 58 4.40 -5.98 11.96
N LEU A 59 3.30 -5.22 12.07
CA LEU A 59 2.20 -5.55 12.98
C LEU A 59 1.50 -6.84 12.56
N LEU A 60 1.31 -7.06 11.25
CA LEU A 60 0.68 -8.28 10.74
C LEU A 60 1.54 -9.52 11.04
N ASN A 61 2.86 -9.43 10.86
CA ASN A 61 3.78 -10.51 11.18
C ASN A 61 3.83 -10.81 12.69
N ALA A 62 3.73 -9.76 13.52
CA ALA A 62 3.62 -9.88 14.98
C ALA A 62 2.27 -10.43 15.45
N ARG A 63 1.27 -10.52 14.55
CA ARG A 63 -0.14 -10.81 14.86
C ARG A 63 -0.79 -9.80 15.80
N ASP A 64 -0.27 -8.57 15.81
CA ASP A 64 -0.86 -7.44 16.53
C ASP A 64 -2.09 -6.88 15.78
N ILE A 65 -2.25 -7.21 14.50
CA ILE A 65 -3.41 -6.86 13.68
C ILE A 65 -3.85 -8.02 12.80
N THR A 66 -5.11 -7.99 12.36
CA THR A 66 -5.68 -8.93 11.39
C THR A 66 -5.31 -8.55 9.95
N GLN A 67 -5.54 -9.48 9.02
CA GLN A 67 -5.43 -9.18 7.59
C GLN A 67 -6.49 -8.15 7.15
N ASP A 68 -7.70 -8.21 7.72
CA ASP A 68 -8.75 -7.24 7.44
C ASP A 68 -8.38 -5.81 7.86
N ALA A 69 -7.68 -5.65 8.97
CA ALA A 69 -7.10 -4.37 9.39
C ALA A 69 -6.01 -3.87 8.42
N ALA A 70 -5.18 -4.76 7.89
CA ALA A 70 -4.21 -4.40 6.84
C ALA A 70 -4.91 -3.98 5.54
N ASN A 71 -5.98 -4.68 5.12
CA ASN A 71 -6.79 -4.29 3.96
C ASN A 71 -7.50 -2.95 4.15
N ALA A 72 -7.95 -2.67 5.38
CA ALA A 72 -8.52 -1.39 5.74
C ALA A 72 -7.49 -0.25 5.61
N ALA A 73 -6.24 -0.50 6.03
CA ALA A 73 -5.13 0.45 5.87
C ALA A 73 -4.86 0.77 4.39
N GLU A 74 -4.74 -0.26 3.54
CA GLU A 74 -4.54 -0.12 2.09
C GLU A 74 -5.70 0.67 1.45
N ARG A 75 -6.94 0.39 1.85
CA ARG A 75 -8.10 1.14 1.36
C ARG A 75 -8.04 2.63 1.73
N TRP A 76 -7.66 2.94 2.96
CA TRP A 76 -7.49 4.32 3.41
C TRP A 76 -6.36 5.02 2.67
N TYR A 77 -5.22 4.35 2.46
CA TYR A 77 -4.09 4.89 1.70
C TYR A 77 -4.48 5.20 0.25
N ARG A 78 -5.21 4.30 -0.41
CA ARG A 78 -5.76 4.55 -1.74
C ARG A 78 -6.68 5.78 -1.77
N ASP A 79 -7.60 5.88 -0.81
CA ASP A 79 -8.48 7.05 -0.68
C ASP A 79 -7.65 8.34 -0.53
N TRP A 80 -6.56 8.31 0.25
CA TRP A 80 -5.62 9.44 0.41
C TRP A 80 -4.92 9.82 -0.91
N VAL A 81 -4.35 8.84 -1.61
CA VAL A 81 -3.67 9.05 -2.89
C VAL A 81 -4.63 9.63 -3.93
N PHE A 82 -5.83 9.07 -4.05
CA PHE A 82 -6.86 9.58 -4.97
C PHE A 82 -7.30 11.01 -4.62
N ALA A 83 -7.47 11.31 -3.34
CA ALA A 83 -7.91 12.62 -2.87
C ALA A 83 -6.86 13.72 -3.09
N TYR A 84 -5.58 13.44 -2.76
CA TYR A 84 -4.56 14.49 -2.61
C TYR A 84 -3.40 14.43 -3.60
N VAL A 85 -3.02 13.25 -4.08
CA VAL A 85 -1.88 13.10 -5.01
C VAL A 85 -2.33 13.21 -6.46
N GLY A 86 -3.54 12.72 -6.76
CA GLY A 86 -4.18 12.94 -8.05
C GLY A 86 -3.42 12.32 -9.21
N HIS A 87 -3.27 10.99 -9.23
CA HIS A 87 -2.69 10.31 -10.40
C HIS A 87 -3.60 10.44 -11.62
N ILE A 88 -3.09 11.10 -12.65
CA ILE A 88 -3.48 10.80 -14.02
C ILE A 88 -2.22 10.35 -14.76
N GLU A 89 -2.00 9.04 -14.82
CA GLU A 89 -0.96 8.49 -15.69
C GLU A 89 -1.54 8.36 -17.09
N TYR A 90 -1.24 9.34 -17.93
CA TYR A 90 -1.46 9.23 -19.36
C TYR A 90 -0.24 8.55 -20.00
N PRO A 91 -0.41 7.48 -20.79
CA PRO A 91 0.69 6.95 -21.59
C PRO A 91 1.22 8.03 -22.54
N ALA A 92 2.50 7.95 -22.93
CA ALA A 92 3.19 8.99 -23.72
C ALA A 92 2.52 9.34 -25.07
N ASN A 93 1.63 8.47 -25.55
CA ASN A 93 0.83 8.59 -26.77
C ASN A 93 -0.68 8.80 -26.49
N HIS A 94 -1.06 9.23 -25.29
CA HIS A 94 -2.46 9.51 -24.99
C HIS A 94 -2.94 10.75 -25.75
N THR A 95 -3.83 10.55 -26.71
CA THR A 95 -4.64 11.61 -27.28
C THR A 95 -5.83 11.89 -26.34
N PRO A 96 -5.90 13.04 -25.67
CA PRO A 96 -7.03 13.38 -24.82
C PRO A 96 -8.30 13.38 -25.66
N ASN A 97 -9.33 12.67 -25.19
CA ASN A 97 -10.61 12.62 -25.87
C ASN A 97 -11.32 13.97 -25.69
N THR A 98 -11.14 14.87 -26.65
CA THR A 98 -11.76 16.21 -26.64
C THR A 98 -13.28 16.20 -26.81
N THR A 99 -13.86 15.03 -27.09
CA THR A 99 -15.31 14.83 -27.25
C THR A 99 -16.03 14.59 -25.92
N THR A 100 -15.31 14.25 -24.86
CA THR A 100 -15.89 13.91 -23.55
C THR A 100 -15.46 14.93 -22.50
N ARG A 101 -16.17 16.06 -22.44
CA ARG A 101 -16.07 17.05 -21.34
C ARG A 101 -16.36 16.44 -19.95
N HIS A 102 -16.87 15.22 -19.90
CA HIS A 102 -17.31 14.52 -18.70
C HIS A 102 -16.21 13.78 -17.93
N ASP A 103 -15.05 13.52 -18.53
CA ASP A 103 -14.02 12.71 -17.87
C ASP A 103 -13.35 13.47 -16.72
N ASP A 104 -13.03 14.76 -16.92
CA ASP A 104 -12.47 15.61 -15.87
C ASP A 104 -13.45 15.82 -14.72
N VAL A 105 -14.73 16.02 -15.01
CA VAL A 105 -15.78 16.23 -13.99
C VAL A 105 -16.03 14.93 -13.21
N SER A 106 -16.11 13.79 -13.89
CA SER A 106 -16.29 12.47 -13.26
C SER A 106 -15.10 12.13 -12.36
N TRP A 107 -13.90 12.51 -12.79
CA TRP A 107 -12.69 12.40 -11.98
C TRP A 107 -12.75 13.30 -10.75
N GLN A 108 -13.15 14.56 -10.87
CA GLN A 108 -13.34 15.44 -9.71
C GLN A 108 -14.40 14.91 -8.74
N ILE A 109 -15.49 14.33 -9.24
CA ILE A 109 -16.53 13.72 -8.39
C ILE A 109 -15.94 12.52 -7.62
N THR A 110 -15.18 11.66 -8.29
CA THR A 110 -14.55 10.49 -7.63
C THR A 110 -13.53 10.92 -6.59
N ARG A 111 -12.72 11.95 -6.90
CA ARG A 111 -11.81 12.58 -5.95
C ARG A 111 -12.55 13.18 -4.75
N ALA A 112 -13.65 13.89 -4.97
CA ALA A 112 -14.48 14.45 -3.91
C ALA A 112 -15.07 13.36 -3.01
N HIS A 113 -15.49 12.22 -3.58
CA HIS A 113 -15.93 11.07 -2.79
C HIS A 113 -14.79 10.45 -1.96
N ALA A 114 -13.57 10.38 -2.49
CA ALA A 114 -12.41 9.90 -1.74
C ALA A 114 -12.09 10.84 -0.57
N ALA A 115 -12.05 12.15 -0.81
CA ALA A 115 -11.87 13.16 0.22
C ALA A 115 -12.99 13.10 1.29
N GLY A 116 -14.24 12.90 0.87
CA GLY A 116 -15.37 12.69 1.78
C GLY A 116 -15.18 11.47 2.69
N ARG A 117 -14.73 10.33 2.16
CA ARG A 117 -14.43 9.14 2.97
C ARG A 117 -13.32 9.37 3.98
N LEU A 118 -12.28 10.13 3.63
CA LEU A 118 -11.21 10.51 4.56
C LEU A 118 -11.76 11.41 5.67
N ALA A 119 -12.64 12.35 5.33
CA ALA A 119 -13.32 13.20 6.32
C ALA A 119 -14.22 12.38 7.25
N ASP A 120 -14.95 11.39 6.74
CA ASP A 120 -15.77 10.48 7.55
C ASP A 120 -14.90 9.68 8.53
N VAL A 121 -13.75 9.16 8.08
CA VAL A 121 -12.78 8.48 8.96
C VAL A 121 -12.23 9.43 10.01
N ARG A 122 -11.86 10.66 9.64
CA ARG A 122 -11.39 11.70 10.58
C ARG A 122 -12.48 12.04 11.61
N HIS A 123 -13.74 12.10 11.20
CA HIS A 123 -14.86 12.38 12.09
C HIS A 123 -15.10 11.22 13.08
N ALA A 124 -15.00 9.97 12.59
CA ALA A 124 -15.22 8.79 13.42
C ALA A 124 -14.08 8.46 14.39
N LEU A 125 -12.82 8.60 13.93
CA LEU A 125 -11.63 8.19 14.70
C LEU A 125 -10.86 9.37 15.31
N GLY A 126 -11.17 10.59 14.91
CA GLY A 126 -10.56 11.83 15.39
C GLY A 126 -9.33 12.28 14.59
N ALA A 127 -8.95 13.55 14.76
CA ALA A 127 -7.81 14.14 14.05
C ALA A 127 -6.45 13.48 14.40
N CYS A 128 -6.29 13.03 15.65
CA CYS A 128 -5.10 12.33 16.09
C CYS A 128 -4.89 10.97 15.39
N ALA A 129 -5.98 10.31 14.98
CA ALA A 129 -5.94 9.08 14.21
C ALA A 129 -5.44 9.34 12.79
N GLU A 130 -5.99 10.36 12.12
CA GLU A 130 -5.56 10.75 10.77
C GLU A 130 -4.07 11.09 10.71
N VAL A 131 -3.54 11.84 11.69
CA VAL A 131 -2.11 12.15 11.76
C VAL A 131 -1.26 10.88 11.84
N ARG A 132 -1.66 9.91 12.68
CA ARG A 132 -0.95 8.63 12.79
C ARG A 132 -1.04 7.80 11.51
N LEU A 133 -2.21 7.74 10.88
CA LEU A 133 -2.39 7.06 9.59
C LEU A 133 -1.52 7.70 8.52
N LYS A 134 -1.46 9.03 8.45
CA LYS A 134 -0.61 9.73 7.49
C LYS A 134 0.88 9.42 7.72
N LEU A 135 1.37 9.59 8.95
CA LEU A 135 2.76 9.31 9.27
C LEU A 135 3.15 7.85 8.97
N MET A 136 2.23 6.91 9.21
CA MET A 136 2.45 5.47 9.04
C MET A 136 2.32 5.00 7.59
N LEU A 137 1.31 5.47 6.86
CA LEU A 137 0.91 4.94 5.55
C LEU A 137 1.31 5.84 4.38
N VAL A 138 1.37 7.16 4.58
CA VAL A 138 1.70 8.12 3.53
C VAL A 138 3.17 8.49 3.60
N ASP A 139 3.65 8.85 4.79
CA ASP A 139 5.04 9.22 5.01
C ASP A 139 5.93 8.00 5.31
N GLU A 140 5.34 6.80 5.38
CA GLU A 140 5.99 5.49 5.58
C GLU A 140 7.01 5.46 6.74
N MET A 141 6.75 6.24 7.79
CA MET A 141 7.68 6.36 8.90
C MET A 141 7.69 5.10 9.78
N SER A 142 8.86 4.73 10.27
CA SER A 142 8.99 3.67 11.29
C SER A 142 8.37 4.10 12.63
N PHE A 143 7.96 3.13 13.47
CA PHE A 143 7.41 3.42 14.81
C PHE A 143 8.34 4.26 15.70
N MET A 144 9.65 4.14 15.51
CA MET A 144 10.63 4.96 16.22
C MET A 144 10.57 6.43 15.75
N GLN A 145 10.54 6.67 14.43
CA GLN A 145 10.41 8.03 13.86
C GLN A 145 9.08 8.68 14.28
N ILE A 146 7.97 7.94 14.17
CA ILE A 146 6.66 8.40 14.63
C ILE A 146 6.70 8.69 16.14
N GLY A 147 7.35 7.82 16.92
CA GLY A 147 7.52 7.99 18.37
C GLY A 147 8.23 9.28 18.75
N ARG A 148 9.27 9.67 18.02
CA ARG A 148 9.99 10.93 18.24
C ARG A 148 9.13 12.17 17.94
N ILE A 149 8.23 12.07 16.97
CA ILE A 149 7.31 13.15 16.60
C ILE A 149 6.18 13.29 17.64
N ILE A 150 5.56 12.17 18.04
CA ILE A 150 4.38 12.18 18.91
C ILE A 150 4.75 12.29 20.40
N PHE A 151 5.88 11.70 20.81
CA PHE A 151 6.31 11.61 22.21
C PHE A 151 7.77 12.08 22.38
N PRO A 152 8.09 13.36 22.08
CA PRO A 152 9.47 13.86 22.08
C PRO A 152 10.15 13.80 23.45
N HIS A 153 9.38 13.71 24.54
CA HIS A 153 9.89 13.66 25.91
C HIS A 153 10.13 12.23 26.42
N LEU A 154 9.73 11.20 25.67
CA LEU A 154 9.95 9.81 26.05
C LEU A 154 11.23 9.27 25.43
N SER A 155 11.83 8.26 26.06
CA SER A 155 12.91 7.49 25.44
C SER A 155 12.41 6.76 24.20
N ASP A 156 13.28 6.59 23.20
CA ASP A 156 12.95 5.95 21.91
C ASP A 156 12.25 4.58 22.10
N ALA A 157 12.73 3.76 23.03
CA ALA A 157 12.14 2.44 23.31
C ALA A 157 10.70 2.54 23.83
N ARG A 158 10.42 3.48 24.76
CA ARG A 158 9.07 3.69 25.31
C ARG A 158 8.14 4.33 24.28
N ALA A 159 8.64 5.29 23.51
CA ALA A 159 7.89 5.95 22.46
C ALA A 159 7.49 4.96 21.36
N ARG A 160 8.44 4.13 20.89
CA ARG A 160 8.19 3.08 19.89
C ARG A 160 7.10 2.11 20.34
N LEU A 161 7.19 1.60 21.58
CA LEU A 161 6.20 0.64 22.11
C LEU A 161 4.80 1.25 22.21
N LYS A 162 4.71 2.50 22.67
CA LYS A 162 3.43 3.22 22.72
C LYS A 162 2.84 3.44 21.34
N VAL A 163 3.66 3.85 20.37
CA VAL A 163 3.21 4.07 19.00
C VAL A 163 2.78 2.77 18.36
N SER A 164 3.54 1.67 18.46
CA SER A 164 3.16 0.40 17.83
C SER A 164 1.81 -0.10 18.34
N ALA A 165 1.58 -0.04 19.66
CA ALA A 165 0.30 -0.41 20.26
C ALA A 165 -0.85 0.51 19.81
N GLN A 166 -0.62 1.83 19.75
CA GLN A 166 -1.62 2.79 19.27
C GLN A 166 -1.95 2.59 17.78
N CYS A 167 -0.95 2.30 16.96
CA CYS A 167 -1.12 2.02 15.53
C CYS A 167 -1.89 0.71 15.31
N ALA A 168 -1.58 -0.35 16.05
CA ALA A 168 -2.32 -1.61 15.98
C ALA A 168 -3.81 -1.42 16.31
N MET A 169 -4.09 -0.81 17.47
CA MET A 169 -5.46 -0.48 17.89
C MET A 169 -6.19 0.39 16.85
N LEU A 170 -5.50 1.39 16.30
CA LEU A 170 -6.07 2.29 15.29
C LEU A 170 -6.45 1.55 14.00
N LEU A 171 -5.63 0.59 13.56
CA LEU A 171 -5.92 -0.20 12.36
C LEU A 171 -7.13 -1.11 12.56
N GLU A 172 -7.32 -1.69 13.75
CA GLU A 172 -8.54 -2.44 14.08
C GLU A 172 -9.79 -1.55 14.12
N GLN A 173 -9.66 -0.33 14.67
CA GLN A 173 -10.77 0.64 14.65
C GLN A 173 -11.14 1.05 13.22
N LEU A 174 -10.14 1.22 12.35
CA LEU A 174 -10.34 1.52 10.94
C LEU A 174 -11.05 0.37 10.21
N GLU A 175 -10.69 -0.88 10.51
CA GLU A 175 -11.40 -2.07 10.03
C GLU A 175 -12.88 -2.03 10.47
N GLY A 176 -13.11 -1.81 11.76
CA GLY A 176 -14.45 -1.73 12.35
C GLY A 176 -15.31 -0.65 11.69
N PHE A 177 -14.72 0.52 11.41
CA PHE A 177 -15.37 1.60 10.67
C PHE A 177 -15.80 1.16 9.27
N TYR A 178 -14.88 0.60 8.47
CA TYR A 178 -15.22 0.17 7.11
C TYR A 178 -16.22 -0.99 7.11
N ALA A 179 -16.14 -1.91 8.08
CA ALA A 179 -17.11 -2.99 8.23
C ALA A 179 -18.51 -2.44 8.54
N ALA A 180 -18.62 -1.45 9.44
CA ALA A 180 -19.88 -0.78 9.74
C ALA A 180 -20.45 -0.08 8.50
N MET A 181 -19.61 0.64 7.75
CA MET A 181 -20.01 1.30 6.51
C MET A 181 -20.56 0.30 5.47
N ARG A 182 -19.90 -0.87 5.29
CA ARG A 182 -20.38 -1.94 4.41
C ARG A 182 -21.73 -2.51 4.87
N ARG A 183 -21.90 -2.76 6.16
CA ARG A 183 -23.17 -3.26 6.73
C ARG A 183 -24.31 -2.27 6.48
N SER A 184 -24.08 -0.98 6.71
CA SER A 184 -25.08 0.07 6.47
C SER A 184 -25.44 0.19 4.98
N ALA A 185 -24.45 0.10 4.08
CA ALA A 185 -24.71 0.12 2.63
C ALA A 185 -25.56 -1.09 2.17
N LYS A 186 -25.26 -2.29 2.69
CA LYS A 186 -26.04 -3.50 2.42
C LYS A 186 -27.48 -3.37 2.92
N ALA A 187 -27.68 -2.86 4.14
CA ALA A 187 -29.00 -2.66 4.72
C ALA A 187 -29.87 -1.70 3.89
N ARG A 188 -29.30 -0.58 3.42
CA ARG A 188 -30.00 0.37 2.52
C ARG A 188 -30.42 -0.29 1.20
N THR A 189 -29.55 -1.12 0.62
CA THR A 189 -29.85 -1.81 -0.65
C THR A 189 -30.99 -2.81 -0.49
N ILE A 190 -31.00 -3.55 0.63
CA ILE A 190 -32.09 -4.49 0.95
C ILE A 190 -33.40 -3.73 1.16
N ALA A 191 -33.38 -2.62 1.91
CA ALA A 191 -34.57 -1.80 2.14
C ALA A 191 -35.12 -1.22 0.83
N HIS A 192 -34.26 -0.73 -0.07
CA HIS A 192 -34.66 -0.24 -1.39
C HIS A 192 -35.33 -1.34 -2.23
N LYS A 193 -34.77 -2.56 -2.22
CA LYS A 193 -35.35 -3.70 -2.94
C LYS A 193 -36.70 -4.15 -2.35
N ALA A 194 -36.86 -4.09 -1.04
CA ALA A 194 -38.12 -4.42 -0.36
C ALA A 194 -39.20 -3.34 -0.56
N GLY A 195 -38.82 -2.07 -0.72
CA GLY A 195 -39.72 -0.95 -0.95
C GLY A 195 -40.16 -0.75 -2.40
N ASN A 196 -39.61 -1.49 -3.37
CA ASN A 196 -40.02 -1.44 -4.78
C ASN A 196 -40.77 -2.73 -5.17
N PRO A 197 -42.11 -2.79 -4.99
CA PRO A 197 -42.90 -4.00 -5.24
C PRO A 197 -43.08 -4.33 -6.73
N ALA A 198 -42.65 -3.45 -7.65
CA ALA A 198 -42.91 -3.61 -9.09
C ALA A 198 -42.03 -4.66 -9.81
N GLU A 199 -41.01 -5.22 -9.14
CA GLU A 199 -40.06 -6.17 -9.77
C GLU A 199 -40.29 -7.64 -9.37
N GLN A 200 -41.33 -7.94 -8.56
CA GLN A 200 -41.61 -9.31 -8.09
C GLN A 200 -42.84 -9.99 -8.75
N VAL A 201 -43.59 -9.30 -9.62
CA VAL A 201 -44.72 -9.89 -10.36
C VAL A 201 -44.32 -10.06 -11.82
N GLY A 202 -43.63 -11.15 -12.12
CA GLY A 202 -43.11 -11.43 -13.45
C GLY A 202 -42.36 -12.76 -13.52
N LYS A 203 -42.98 -13.83 -13.00
CA LYS A 203 -42.62 -15.21 -13.28
C LYS A 203 -43.89 -16.01 -13.47
#